data_AF-A0A087S2G5-F1
#
_entry.id   AF-A0A087S2G5-F1
#
_cell.length_a   1.000
_cell.length_b   1.000
_cell.length_c   1.000
_cell.angle_alpha   90.00
_cell.angle_beta   90.00
_cell.angle_gamma   90.00
#
_symmetry.space_group_name_H-M   'P 1'
#
loop_
_entity.id
_entity.type
_entity.pdbx_description
1 polymer ?
#
loop_
_entity_poly.entity_id
_entity_poly.type
_entity_poly.pdbx_seq_one_letter_code
_entity_poly.pdbx_strand_id
1 'polypeptide(L)'
;MILIDGLLGKIMNSLTEYLTFNVQSRRGFVNITPDIRKLVTKSKVQEGLCLVNAMHITASVFINDNEGGLLHDGKRPKRVLVKIIGE
;
A
#
# COMPACT_ATOMS: atom_id res chain seq x y z
N MET A 1 -17.84 -26.91 -5.10
CA MET A 1 -16.49 -27.47 -5.34
C MET A 1 -16.10 -28.22 -4.08
N ILE A 2 -16.00 -29.55 -4.18
CA ILE A 2 -15.73 -30.43 -3.04
C ILE A 2 -14.30 -30.17 -2.56
N LEU A 3 -14.10 -29.81 -1.29
CA LEU A 3 -12.79 -29.78 -0.64
C LEU A 3 -12.75 -30.91 0.39
N ILE A 4 -11.98 -31.95 0.06
CA ILE A 4 -11.61 -33.07 0.93
C ILE A 4 -10.38 -32.60 1.71
N ASP A 5 -10.58 -31.84 2.79
CA ASP A 5 -9.50 -31.12 3.48
C ASP A 5 -8.99 -31.84 4.74
N GLY A 6 -8.33 -32.99 4.52
CA GLY A 6 -7.48 -33.63 5.53
C GLY A 6 -5.99 -33.62 5.16
N LEU A 7 -5.61 -33.11 3.98
CA LEU A 7 -4.25 -33.31 3.43
C LEU A 7 -3.65 -32.13 2.64
N LEU A 8 -4.32 -30.98 2.51
CA LEU A 8 -3.79 -29.84 1.77
C LEU A 8 -3.26 -28.76 2.72
N GLY A 9 -1.94 -28.77 2.91
CA GLY A 9 -1.23 -27.63 3.48
C GLY A 9 -1.60 -26.34 2.74
N LYS A 10 -2.21 -25.41 3.48
CA LYS A 10 -2.46 -23.99 3.18
C LYS A 10 -2.35 -23.60 1.69
N ILE A 11 -3.44 -23.81 0.95
CA ILE A 11 -3.56 -23.48 -0.49
C ILE A 11 -3.47 -21.96 -0.75
N MET A 12 -3.70 -21.12 0.27
CA MET A 12 -3.75 -19.67 0.14
C MET A 12 -2.78 -18.97 1.11
N ASN A 13 -1.85 -18.20 0.56
CA ASN A 13 -0.97 -17.31 1.31
C ASN A 13 -1.60 -15.94 1.45
N SER A 14 -1.67 -15.42 2.67
CA SER A 14 -2.12 -14.07 2.99
C SER A 14 -1.12 -13.39 3.92
N LEU A 15 -0.94 -12.08 3.73
CA LEU A 15 -0.13 -11.22 4.58
C LEU A 15 -0.93 -9.97 4.90
N THR A 16 -1.05 -9.65 6.19
CA THR A 16 -1.70 -8.44 6.69
C THR A 16 -0.72 -7.68 7.56
N GLU A 17 -0.53 -6.40 7.27
CA GLU A 17 0.42 -5.52 7.96
C GLU A 17 -0.20 -4.13 8.12
N TYR A 18 0.14 -3.47 9.22
CA TYR A 18 -0.36 -2.12 9.52
C TYR A 18 0.81 -1.14 9.46
N LEU A 19 0.67 -0.11 8.62
CA LEU A 19 1.65 0.97 8.51
C LEU A 19 1.14 2.20 9.25
N THR A 20 1.92 2.65 10.23
CA THR A 20 1.61 3.86 11.02
C THR A 20 2.49 5.01 10.56
N PHE A 21 1.87 6.17 10.34
CA PHE A 21 2.56 7.38 9.91
C PHE A 21 2.18 8.53 10.83
N ASN A 22 3.16 9.37 11.16
CA ASN A 22 2.93 10.64 11.83
C ASN A 22 3.32 11.77 10.88
N VAL A 23 2.39 12.66 10.58
CA VAL A 23 2.59 13.83 9.72
C VAL A 23 2.45 15.07 10.58
N GLN A 24 3.51 15.86 10.65
CA GLN A 24 3.57 17.05 11.52
C GLN A 24 2.61 18.17 11.08
N SER A 25 2.19 18.17 9.82
CA SER A 25 1.27 19.16 9.25
C SER A 25 -0.15 18.62 9.15
N ARG A 26 -1.13 19.52 9.25
CA ARG A 26 -2.57 19.23 9.05
C ARG A 26 -2.86 18.51 7.73
N ARG A 27 -2.05 18.75 6.69
CA ARG A 27 -2.13 18.04 5.42
C ARG A 27 -0.75 17.61 4.98
N GLY A 28 -0.62 16.39 4.48
CA GLY A 28 0.64 15.90 3.93
C GLY A 28 0.45 14.70 3.03
N PHE A 29 1.48 14.42 2.24
CA PHE A 29 1.56 13.25 1.38
C PHE A 29 2.75 12.41 1.81
N VAL A 30 2.51 11.12 2.03
CA VAL A 30 3.56 10.14 2.33
C VAL A 30 3.62 9.13 1.20
N ASN A 31 4.81 8.93 0.63
CA ASN A 31 5.03 7.91 -0.39
C ASN A 31 5.29 6.56 0.27
N ILE A 32 4.33 5.64 0.14
CA ILE A 32 4.36 4.31 0.77
C ILE A 32 4.71 3.19 -0.21
N THR A 33 4.92 3.52 -1.49
CA THR A 33 5.36 2.56 -2.51
C THR A 33 6.52 1.64 -2.08
N PRO A 34 7.62 2.14 -1.45
CA PRO A 34 8.71 1.27 -1.01
C PRO A 34 8.28 0.31 0.10
N ASP A 35 7.39 0.72 1.00
CA ASP A 35 6.90 -0.12 2.10
C ASP A 35 5.99 -1.22 1.55
N ILE A 36 5.04 -0.87 0.67
CA ILE A 36 4.18 -1.85 0.00
C ILE A 36 5.01 -2.85 -0.80
N ARG A 37 6.05 -2.41 -1.52
CA ARG A 37 6.94 -3.32 -2.27
C ARG A 37 7.62 -4.33 -1.36
N LYS A 38 8.14 -3.90 -0.21
CA LYS A 38 8.75 -4.80 0.78
C LYS A 38 7.73 -5.85 1.27
N LEU A 39 6.49 -5.44 1.50
CA LEU A 39 5.43 -6.33 1.95
C LEU A 39 5.01 -7.34 0.88
N VAL A 40 4.89 -6.92 -0.38
CA VAL A 40 4.63 -7.82 -1.51
C VAL A 40 5.75 -8.85 -1.67
N THR A 41 7.02 -8.43 -1.57
CA THR A 41 8.14 -9.38 -1.59
C THR A 41 8.12 -10.31 -0.37
N LYS A 42 7.78 -9.81 0.82
CA LYS A 42 7.65 -10.60 2.05
C LYS A 42 6.53 -11.63 1.99
N SER A 43 5.43 -11.34 1.28
CA SER A 43 4.25 -12.22 1.22
C SER A 43 4.49 -13.51 0.43
N LYS A 44 5.49 -13.52 -0.46
CA LYS A 44 5.79 -14.63 -1.39
C LYS A 44 4.61 -15.04 -2.29
N VAL A 45 3.60 -14.19 -2.41
CA VAL A 45 2.49 -14.36 -3.35
C VAL A 45 3.00 -14.00 -4.75
N GLN A 46 2.99 -14.95 -5.68
CA GLN A 46 3.46 -14.72 -7.05
C GLN A 46 2.39 -14.01 -7.89
N GLU A 47 1.13 -14.43 -7.75
CA GLU A 47 -0.03 -13.85 -8.42
C GLU A 47 -1.17 -13.70 -7.41
N GLY A 48 -1.78 -12.52 -7.35
CA GLY A 48 -2.83 -12.22 -6.37
C GLY A 48 -3.21 -10.75 -6.31
N LEU A 49 -3.93 -10.38 -5.25
CA LEU A 49 -4.40 -9.01 -5.02
C LEU A 49 -3.68 -8.40 -3.81
N CYS A 50 -3.37 -7.11 -3.89
CA CYS A 50 -2.84 -6.31 -2.79
C CYS A 50 -3.82 -5.17 -2.47
N LEU A 51 -4.48 -5.26 -1.33
CA LEU A 51 -5.38 -4.21 -0.84
C LEU A 51 -4.58 -3.23 0.04
N VAL A 52 -4.68 -1.94 -0.27
CA VAL A 52 -4.08 -0.87 0.53
C VAL A 52 -5.15 0.17 0.81
N ASN A 53 -5.60 0.26 2.06
CA ASN A 53 -6.62 1.19 2.50
C ASN A 53 -6.12 2.04 3.67
N ALA A 54 -6.64 3.26 3.77
CA ALA A 54 -6.48 4.06 4.98
C ALA A 54 -7.48 3.57 6.04
N MET A 55 -7.03 3.45 7.28
CA MET A 55 -7.90 3.10 8.41
C MET A 55 -8.58 4.33 9.04
N HIS A 56 -8.20 5.53 8.62
CA HIS A 56 -8.77 6.80 9.08
C HIS A 56 -9.65 7.42 8.00
N ILE A 57 -10.85 7.89 8.37
CA ILE A 57 -11.81 8.53 7.45
C ILE A 57 -11.30 9.84 6.85
N THR A 58 -10.36 10.50 7.53
CA THR A 58 -9.74 11.75 7.08
C THR A 58 -8.44 11.50 6.30
N ALA A 59 -8.09 10.26 6.02
CA ALA A 59 -6.96 9.90 5.16
C ALA A 59 -7.43 9.11 3.95
N SER A 60 -6.70 9.20 2.84
CA SER A 60 -6.96 8.41 1.64
C SER A 60 -5.66 7.86 1.06
N VAL A 61 -5.74 6.63 0.55
CA VAL A 61 -4.69 6.02 -0.25
C VAL A 61 -5.09 6.17 -1.71
N PHE A 62 -4.20 6.70 -2.53
CA PHE A 62 -4.43 6.85 -3.95
C PHE A 62 -3.13 6.64 -4.71
N ILE A 63 -3.24 6.22 -5.96
CA ILE A 63 -2.11 6.06 -6.86
C ILE A 63 -2.11 7.28 -7.76
N ASN A 64 -0.99 8.00 -7.78
CA ASN A 64 -0.83 9.10 -8.71
C ASN A 64 0.57 9.06 -9.32
N ASP A 65 0.68 9.50 -10.57
CA ASP A 65 1.98 9.89 -11.09
C ASP A 65 2.44 11.10 -10.27
N ASN A 66 3.62 11.00 -9.66
CA ASN A 66 4.22 12.13 -8.96
C ASN A 66 4.78 13.10 -10.01
N GLU A 67 3.89 13.66 -10.83
CA GLU A 67 4.18 14.77 -11.71
C GLU A 67 4.60 15.92 -10.81
N GLY A 68 5.87 16.26 -10.91
CA GLY A 68 6.52 17.28 -10.10
C GLY A 68 6.06 18.70 -10.44
N GLY A 69 4.75 18.97 -10.34
CA GLY A 69 4.19 20.32 -10.38
C GLY A 69 4.69 21.22 -9.24
N LEU A 70 5.53 20.71 -8.33
CA LEU A 70 6.33 21.49 -7.37
C LEU A 70 7.80 21.03 -7.26
N LEU A 71 8.23 20.05 -8.06
CA LEU A 71 9.64 19.62 -8.10
C LEU A 71 9.99 19.37 -9.56
N HIS A 72 10.52 20.42 -10.17
CA HIS A 72 11.27 20.36 -11.42
C HIS A 72 12.25 19.18 -11.32
N ASP A 73 12.07 18.18 -12.18
CA ASP A 73 13.12 17.40 -12.85
C ASP A 73 12.78 15.91 -13.04
N GLY A 74 13.19 15.45 -14.22
CA GLY A 74 13.14 14.16 -14.90
C GLY A 74 12.61 12.93 -14.15
N LYS A 75 11.58 12.32 -14.75
CA LYS A 75 11.26 10.89 -14.74
C LYS A 75 11.13 10.26 -13.33
N ARG A 76 9.91 10.20 -12.81
CA ARG A 76 9.60 9.47 -11.57
C ARG A 76 8.50 8.43 -11.81
N PRO A 77 8.60 7.22 -11.25
CA PRO A 77 7.57 6.18 -11.41
C PRO A 77 6.30 6.57 -10.66
N LYS A 78 5.15 6.11 -11.16
CA LYS A 78 3.83 6.06 -10.48
C LYS A 78 4.00 5.76 -8.99
N ARG A 79 3.47 6.60 -8.09
CA ARG A 79 3.63 6.46 -6.64
C ARG A 79 2.29 6.18 -5.96
N VAL A 80 2.29 5.22 -5.04
CA VAL A 80 1.21 5.06 -4.05
C VAL A 80 1.44 6.10 -2.97
N LEU A 81 0.52 7.05 -2.87
CA LEU A 81 0.54 8.13 -1.90
C LEU A 81 -0.59 7.95 -0.89
N VAL A 82 -0.28 8.24 0.36
CA VAL A 82 -1.30 8.46 1.38
C VAL A 82 -1.44 9.96 1.56
N LYS A 83 -2.62 10.50 1.26
CA LYS A 83 -2.99 11.85 1.66
C LYS A 83 -3.59 11.75 3.04
N ILE A 84 -2.96 12.39 4.01
CA ILE A 84 -3.48 12.49 5.37
C ILE A 84 -4.03 13.90 5.52
N ILE A 85 -5.30 14.01 5.91
CA ILE A 85 -5.94 15.25 6.34
C ILE A 85 -6.14 15.09 7.85
N GLY A 86 -5.27 15.68 8.65
CA GLY A 86 -5.48 15.82 10.09
C GLY A 86 -6.53 16.90 10.38
N GLU A 87 -7.15 16.83 11.56
CA GLU A 87 -7.96 17.94 12.10
C GLU A 87 -7.07 19.13 12.46
#